data_AF-A0A6L8GAQ1-F1
#
_entry.id   AF-A0A6L8GAQ1-F1
#
_cell.length_a   1.000
_cell.length_b   1.000
_cell.length_c   1.000
_cell.angle_alpha   90.00
_cell.angle_beta   90.00
_cell.angle_gamma   90.00
#
_symmetry.space_group_name_H-M   'P 1'
#
loop_
_entity.id
_entity.type
_entity.pdbx_description
1 polymer ?
#
loop_
_entity_poly.entity_id
_entity_poly.type
_entity_poly.pdbx_seq_one_letter_code
_entity_poly.pdbx_strand_id
1 'polypeptide(L)'
;IGWAALALIARTGLKDVSPDRQLFWQVLVSAPILLVAALFFGPLVRELEPLHLWGLAFQIVVVVTFGFSFWLWLLTIYPAASVAAFSFLVPVFGVLLGWWLLDEALGLPILVALVLVCMGLVLINRPSQVPQKV
;
A
#
# COMPACT_ATOMS: atom_id res chain seq x y z
N ILE A 1 3.08 12.16 -5.77
CA ILE A 1 1.93 12.98 -6.24
C ILE A 1 0.71 12.11 -6.55
N GLY A 2 0.78 11.10 -7.44
CA GLY A 2 -0.37 10.24 -7.77
C GLY A 2 -1.04 9.53 -6.58
N TRP A 3 -0.26 8.93 -5.67
CA TRP A 3 -0.78 8.29 -4.45
C TRP A 3 -1.53 9.23 -3.51
N ALA A 4 -0.98 10.42 -3.29
CA ALA A 4 -1.61 11.44 -2.45
C ALA A 4 -2.91 11.96 -3.10
N ALA A 5 -2.90 12.14 -4.43
CA ALA A 5 -4.08 12.53 -5.19
C ALA A 5 -5.19 11.47 -5.09
N LEU A 6 -4.85 10.18 -5.20
CA LEU A 6 -5.81 9.08 -5.04
C LEU A 6 -6.50 9.12 -3.68
N ALA A 7 -5.72 9.19 -2.59
CA ALA A 7 -6.26 9.25 -1.24
C ALA A 7 -7.15 10.49 -1.02
N LEU A 8 -6.77 11.63 -1.61
CA LEU A 8 -7.54 12.86 -1.53
C LEU A 8 -8.86 12.74 -2.29
N ILE A 9 -8.85 12.28 -3.55
CA ILE A 9 -10.04 12.10 -4.39
C ILE A 9 -11.00 11.09 -3.76
N ALA A 10 -10.48 9.98 -3.24
CA ALA A 10 -11.28 8.96 -2.56
C ALA A 10 -12.07 9.53 -1.37
N ARG A 11 -11.48 10.47 -0.62
CA ARG A 11 -12.12 11.08 0.57
C ARG A 11 -12.96 12.32 0.28
N THR A 12 -12.74 13.01 -0.84
CA THR A 12 -13.49 14.24 -1.16
C THR A 12 -14.55 14.00 -2.21
N GLY A 13 -14.15 13.60 -3.42
CA GLY A 13 -15.02 13.48 -4.59
C GLY A 13 -15.76 12.15 -4.68
N LEU A 14 -15.26 11.08 -4.05
CA LEU A 14 -15.84 9.74 -4.13
C LEU A 14 -16.30 9.20 -2.77
N LYS A 15 -16.43 10.06 -1.75
CA LYS A 15 -16.79 9.65 -0.37
C LYS A 15 -18.10 8.86 -0.27
N ASP A 16 -19.06 9.13 -1.17
CA ASP A 16 -20.38 8.51 -1.19
C ASP A 16 -20.43 7.24 -2.08
N VAL A 17 -19.34 6.96 -2.80
CA VAL A 17 -19.19 5.75 -3.63
C VAL A 17 -18.57 4.65 -2.78
N SER A 18 -19.18 3.47 -2.82
CA SER A 18 -18.70 2.33 -2.04
C SER A 18 -17.28 1.91 -2.46
N PRO A 19 -16.41 1.51 -1.51
CA PRO A 19 -15.01 1.13 -1.78
C PRO A 19 -14.82 0.09 -2.89
N ASP A 20 -15.71 -0.89 -2.96
CA ASP A 20 -15.75 -1.93 -3.98
C ASP A 20 -15.92 -1.35 -5.40
N ARG A 21 -16.80 -0.36 -5.56
CA ARG A 21 -17.02 0.33 -6.84
C ARG A 21 -15.82 1.19 -7.23
N GLN A 22 -15.18 1.85 -6.26
CA GLN A 22 -13.96 2.62 -6.53
C GLN A 22 -12.83 1.71 -7.04
N LEU A 23 -12.62 0.58 -6.37
CA LEU A 23 -11.59 -0.39 -6.75
C LEU A 23 -11.89 -1.04 -8.10
N PHE A 24 -13.15 -1.42 -8.35
CA PHE A 24 -13.59 -1.98 -9.62
C PHE A 24 -13.26 -1.06 -10.79
N TRP A 25 -13.60 0.23 -10.69
CA TRP A 25 -13.31 1.19 -11.76
C TRP A 25 -11.81 1.44 -11.94
N GLN A 26 -11.02 1.46 -10.86
CA GLN A 26 -9.56 1.59 -10.97
C GLN A 26 -8.94 0.42 -11.73
N VAL A 27 -9.34 -0.82 -11.41
CA VAL A 27 -8.83 -2.01 -12.10
C VAL A 27 -9.36 -2.08 -13.53
N LEU A 28 -10.66 -1.84 -13.74
CA LEU A 28 -11.28 -1.89 -15.07
C LEU A 28 -10.67 -0.90 -16.06
N VAL A 29 -10.34 0.32 -15.61
CA VAL A 29 -9.74 1.35 -16.46
C VAL A 29 -8.24 1.11 -16.64
N SER A 30 -7.53 0.71 -15.58
CA SER A 30 -6.08 0.48 -15.67
C SER A 30 -5.72 -0.78 -16.47
N ALA A 31 -6.52 -1.84 -16.42
CA ALA A 31 -6.23 -3.09 -17.13
C ALA A 31 -6.02 -2.91 -18.65
N PRO A 32 -6.94 -2.32 -19.44
CA PRO A 32 -6.71 -2.12 -20.87
C PRO A 32 -5.54 -1.17 -21.14
N ILE A 33 -5.36 -0.13 -20.32
CA ILE A 33 -4.24 0.81 -20.46
C ILE A 33 -2.90 0.08 -20.28
N LEU A 34 -2.78 -0.74 -19.24
CA LEU A 34 -1.58 -1.50 -18.93
C LEU A 34 -1.33 -2.62 -19.95
N LEU A 35 -2.38 -3.27 -20.48
CA LEU A 35 -2.25 -4.25 -21.56
C LEU A 35 -1.73 -3.62 -22.85
N VAL A 36 -2.22 -2.45 -23.23
CA VAL A 36 -1.70 -1.69 -24.38
C VAL A 36 -0.26 -1.25 -24.12
N ALA A 37 0.02 -0.74 -22.92
CA ALA A 37 1.37 -0.32 -22.55
C ALA A 37 2.37 -1.50 -22.61
N ALA A 38 1.96 -2.70 -22.21
CA ALA A 38 2.80 -3.90 -22.20
C ALA A 38 3.41 -4.23 -23.59
N LEU A 39 2.73 -3.86 -24.68
CA LEU A 39 3.24 -4.03 -26.06
C LEU A 39 4.57 -3.31 -26.31
N PHE A 40 4.90 -2.30 -25.51
CA PHE A 40 6.12 -1.49 -25.65
C PHE A 40 7.28 -1.96 -24.76
N PHE A 41 7.09 -2.96 -23.89
CA PHE A 41 8.10 -3.38 -22.90
C PHE A 41 8.78 -4.73 -23.25
N GLY A 42 8.63 -5.22 -24.48
CA GLY A 42 9.24 -6.46 -24.97
C GLY A 42 8.25 -7.62 -25.08
N PRO A 43 8.71 -8.89 -24.98
CA PRO A 43 7.83 -10.05 -25.12
C PRO A 43 6.73 -10.06 -24.04
N LEU A 44 5.47 -10.22 -24.46
CA LEU A 44 4.29 -10.21 -23.59
C LEU A 44 4.27 -11.37 -22.59
N VAL A 45 4.82 -12.51 -22.99
CA VAL A 45 4.92 -13.70 -22.16
C VAL A 45 6.37 -14.13 -22.13
N ARG A 46 6.97 -14.12 -20.94
CA ARG A 46 8.32 -14.61 -20.67
C ARG A 46 8.17 -15.82 -19.75
N GLU A 47 8.78 -16.94 -20.13
CA GLU A 47 8.86 -18.22 -19.40
C GLU A 47 7.93 -18.32 -18.17
N LEU A 48 6.64 -18.61 -18.43
CA LEU A 48 5.63 -18.65 -17.37
C LEU A 48 5.84 -19.85 -16.47
N GLU A 49 6.49 -19.62 -15.34
CA GLU A 49 6.57 -20.59 -14.25
C GLU A 49 5.32 -20.55 -13.33
N PRO A 50 4.98 -21.68 -12.67
CA PRO A 50 3.88 -21.74 -11.71
C PRO A 50 3.97 -20.72 -10.57
N LEU A 51 5.20 -20.35 -10.17
CA LEU A 51 5.42 -19.33 -9.14
C LEU A 51 4.84 -17.97 -9.54
N HIS A 52 4.91 -17.60 -10.82
CA HIS A 52 4.32 -16.35 -11.32
C HIS A 52 2.80 -16.36 -11.21
N LEU A 53 2.15 -17.51 -11.45
CA LEU A 53 0.71 -17.67 -11.30
C LEU A 53 0.29 -17.58 -9.84
N TRP A 54 1.03 -18.20 -8.92
CA TRP A 54 0.79 -18.08 -7.48
C TRP A 54 1.01 -16.65 -6.98
N GLY A 55 2.08 -15.98 -7.43
CA GLY A 55 2.33 -14.58 -7.12
C GLY A 55 1.22 -13.65 -7.64
N LEU A 56 0.72 -13.91 -8.86
CA LEU A 56 -0.41 -13.19 -9.43
C LEU A 56 -1.69 -13.43 -8.62
N ALA A 57 -1.99 -14.68 -8.25
CA ALA A 57 -3.14 -15.02 -7.42
C ALA A 57 -3.06 -14.34 -6.05
N PHE A 58 -1.89 -14.31 -5.43
CA PHE A 58 -1.65 -13.59 -4.17
C PHE A 58 -1.90 -12.09 -4.33
N GLN A 59 -1.40 -11.47 -5.39
CA GLN A 59 -1.65 -10.05 -5.67
C GLN A 59 -3.15 -9.76 -5.87
N ILE A 60 -3.86 -10.58 -6.63
CA ILE A 60 -5.29 -10.39 -6.90
C ILE A 60 -6.11 -10.53 -5.62
N VAL A 61 -5.92 -11.63 -4.89
CA VAL A 61 -6.77 -11.98 -3.74
C VAL A 61 -6.34 -11.17 -2.52
N VAL A 62 -5.09 -11.27 -2.09
CA VAL A 62 -4.64 -10.71 -0.82
C VAL A 62 -4.42 -9.20 -0.92
N VAL A 63 -3.69 -8.74 -1.94
CA VAL A 63 -3.30 -7.33 -2.02
C VAL A 63 -4.44 -6.48 -2.57
N VAL A 64 -4.92 -6.76 -3.78
CA VAL A 64 -5.92 -5.95 -4.46
C VAL A 64 -7.29 -6.12 -3.80
N THR A 65 -7.79 -7.35 -3.66
CA THR A 65 -9.14 -7.56 -3.14
C THR A 65 -9.24 -7.24 -1.66
N PHE A 66 -8.45 -7.88 -0.80
CA PHE A 66 -8.53 -7.64 0.65
C PHE A 66 -7.82 -6.36 1.08
N GLY A 67 -6.56 -6.17 0.70
CA GLY A 67 -5.72 -5.06 1.13
C GLY A 67 -6.27 -3.68 0.75
N PHE A 68 -6.54 -3.45 -0.54
CA PHE A 68 -7.07 -2.16 -0.98
C PHE A 68 -8.51 -1.92 -0.53
N SER A 69 -9.37 -2.94 -0.51
CA SER A 69 -10.74 -2.77 0.02
C SER A 69 -10.72 -2.38 1.50
N PHE A 70 -9.88 -3.04 2.30
CA PHE A 70 -9.70 -2.70 3.71
C PHE A 70 -9.13 -1.29 3.88
N TRP A 71 -8.14 -0.91 3.07
CA TRP A 71 -7.55 0.43 3.11
C TRP A 71 -8.54 1.54 2.71
N LEU A 72 -9.30 1.35 1.62
CA LEU A 72 -10.34 2.28 1.19
C LEU A 72 -11.45 2.41 2.24
N TRP A 73 -11.86 1.30 2.85
CA TRP A 73 -12.78 1.30 3.98
C TRP A 73 -12.21 2.05 5.19
N LEU A 74 -10.92 1.89 5.50
CA LEU A 74 -10.29 2.62 6.59
C LEU A 74 -10.30 4.13 6.36
N LEU A 75 -10.18 4.58 5.10
CA LEU A 75 -10.25 6.00 4.73
C LEU A 75 -11.65 6.62 4.88
N THR A 76 -12.73 5.81 4.85
CA THR A 76 -14.09 6.32 5.09
C THR A 76 -14.37 6.55 6.57
N ILE A 77 -13.69 5.81 7.46
CA ILE A 77 -13.91 5.87 8.92
C ILE A 77 -12.87 6.74 9.62
N TYR A 78 -11.59 6.64 9.25
CA TYR A 78 -10.49 7.33 9.91
C TYR A 78 -9.96 8.53 9.11
N PRO A 79 -9.35 9.53 9.78
CA PRO A 79 -8.66 10.62 9.09
C PRO A 79 -7.53 10.10 8.20
N ALA A 80 -7.36 10.72 7.02
CA ALA A 80 -6.29 10.34 6.07
C ALA A 80 -4.89 10.33 6.70
N ALA A 81 -4.63 11.25 7.62
CA ALA A 81 -3.36 11.33 8.35
C ALA A 81 -3.11 10.08 9.22
N SER A 82 -4.14 9.59 9.91
CA SER A 82 -4.06 8.36 10.72
C SER A 82 -3.89 7.11 9.86
N VAL A 83 -4.57 7.05 8.71
CA VAL A 83 -4.40 5.94 7.75
C VAL A 83 -3.01 5.97 7.12
N ALA A 84 -2.51 7.14 6.74
CA ALA A 84 -1.15 7.32 6.23
C ALA A 84 -0.08 6.96 7.27
N ALA A 85 -0.35 7.17 8.56
CA ALA A 85 0.55 6.77 9.62
C ALA A 85 0.80 5.26 9.67
N PHE A 86 -0.18 4.42 9.27
CA PHE A 86 0.02 2.97 9.15
C PHE A 86 1.04 2.59 8.08
N SER A 87 1.23 3.41 7.05
CA SER A 87 2.25 3.16 6.02
C SER A 87 3.66 3.19 6.59
N PHE A 88 3.88 3.81 7.76
CA PHE A 88 5.18 3.75 8.44
C PHE A 88 5.47 2.40 9.10
N LEU A 89 4.50 1.48 9.22
CA LEU A 89 4.74 0.10 9.65
C LEU A 89 5.25 -0.78 8.52
N VAL A 90 5.10 -0.36 7.25
CA VAL A 90 5.51 -1.15 6.08
C VAL A 90 6.99 -1.55 6.12
N PRO A 91 7.95 -0.66 6.44
CA PRO A 91 9.36 -1.05 6.54
C PRO A 91 9.61 -2.08 7.65
N VAL A 92 8.88 -1.98 8.77
CA VAL A 92 9.02 -2.90 9.89
C VAL A 92 8.56 -4.29 9.49
N PHE A 93 7.34 -4.40 8.93
CA PHE A 93 6.84 -5.67 8.43
C PHE A 93 7.66 -6.20 7.26
N GLY A 94 8.19 -5.33 6.38
CA GLY A 94 9.05 -5.72 5.28
C GLY A 94 10.32 -6.42 5.76
N VAL A 95 11.04 -5.84 6.73
CA VAL A 95 12.24 -6.45 7.32
C VAL A 95 11.89 -7.74 8.07
N LEU A 96 10.81 -7.75 8.85
CA LEU A 96 10.40 -8.93 9.60
C LEU A 96 10.01 -10.10 8.68
N LEU A 97 9.24 -9.84 7.63
CA LEU A 97 8.84 -10.86 6.65
C LEU A 97 10.02 -11.30 5.78
N GLY A 98 10.94 -10.41 5.40
CA GLY A 98 12.16 -10.78 4.68
C GLY A 98 13.04 -11.73 5.50
N TRP A 99 13.25 -11.42 6.78
CA TRP A 99 13.97 -12.31 7.68
C TRP A 99 13.25 -13.65 7.90
N TRP A 100 11.92 -13.62 8.08
CA TRP A 100 11.16 -14.82 8.45
C TRP A 100 10.79 -15.73 7.28
N LEU A 101 10.42 -15.20 6.11
CA LEU A 101 9.97 -15.99 4.95
C LEU A 101 11.09 -16.21 3.92
N LEU A 102 12.04 -15.27 3.79
CA LEU A 102 13.10 -15.34 2.78
C LEU A 102 14.47 -15.71 3.40
N ASP A 103 14.52 -15.98 4.70
CA ASP A 103 15.74 -16.27 5.46
C ASP A 103 16.84 -15.19 5.28
N GLU A 104 16.43 -13.93 5.07
CA GLU A 104 17.37 -12.83 4.88
C GLU A 104 18.19 -12.56 6.16
N ALA A 105 19.52 -12.48 6.02
CA ALA A 105 20.40 -12.18 7.14
C ALA A 105 20.20 -10.73 7.63
N LEU A 106 19.74 -10.57 8.88
CA LEU A 106 19.59 -9.27 9.52
C LEU A 106 20.96 -8.73 9.94
N GLY A 107 21.60 -8.01 9.04
CA GLY A 107 22.82 -7.26 9.34
C GLY A 107 22.56 -6.08 10.27
N LEU A 108 23.60 -5.67 11.01
CA LEU A 108 23.57 -4.49 11.88
C LEU A 108 23.04 -3.21 11.17
N PRO A 109 23.33 -2.93 9.88
CA PRO A 109 22.78 -1.76 9.20
C PRO A 109 21.25 -1.76 9.11
N ILE A 110 20.64 -2.93 8.88
CA ILE A 110 19.17 -3.08 8.76
C ILE A 110 18.52 -2.81 10.12
N LEU A 111 19.11 -3.33 11.20
CA LEU A 111 18.64 -3.09 12.57
C LEU A 111 18.70 -1.60 12.93
N VAL A 112 19.80 -0.92 12.60
CA VAL A 112 19.94 0.53 12.84
C VAL A 112 18.91 1.32 12.04
N ALA A 113 18.70 0.99 10.76
CA ALA A 113 17.68 1.63 9.93
C ALA A 113 16.27 1.42 10.50
N LEU A 114 15.96 0.19 10.96
CA LEU A 114 14.68 -0.14 11.57
C LEU A 114 14.43 0.69 12.84
N VAL A 115 15.43 0.83 13.70
CA VAL A 115 15.36 1.68 14.91
C VAL A 115 15.09 3.15 14.53
N LEU A 116 15.81 3.68 13.53
CA LEU A 116 15.61 5.06 13.07
C LEU A 116 14.19 5.29 12.50
N VAL A 117 13.65 4.34 11.74
CA VAL A 117 12.27 4.40 11.23
C VAL A 117 11.26 4.39 12.39
N CYS A 118 11.42 3.49 13.35
CA CYS A 118 10.57 3.43 14.54
C CYS A 118 10.62 4.73 15.34
N MET A 119 11.80 5.33 15.52
CA MET A 119 11.96 6.62 16.17
C MET A 119 11.23 7.74 15.41
N GLY A 120 11.40 7.81 14.09
CA GLY A 120 10.70 8.79 13.24
C GLY A 120 9.18 8.66 13.32
N LEU A 121 8.67 7.43 13.33
CA LEU A 121 7.24 7.12 13.48
C LEU A 121 6.70 7.63 14.82
N VAL A 122 7.42 7.38 15.92
CA VAL A 122 7.03 7.86 17.25
C VAL A 122 7.04 9.38 17.31
N LEU A 123 8.04 10.04 16.72
CA LEU A 123 8.13 11.50 16.66
C LEU A 123 6.97 12.13 15.88
N ILE A 124 6.58 11.56 14.74
CA ILE A 124 5.47 12.07 13.89
C ILE A 124 4.10 11.84 14.54
N ASN A 125 3.88 10.67 15.16
CA ASN A 125 2.58 10.31 15.73
C ASN A 125 2.39 10.80 17.17
N ARG A 126 3.36 11.51 17.75
CA ARG A 126 3.19 12.11 19.07
C ARG A 126 2.06 13.16 19.02
N PRO A 127 1.03 13.05 19.85
CA PRO A 127 -0.05 14.02 19.86
C PRO A 127 0.52 15.39 20.23
N SER A 128 0.36 16.35 19.31
CA SER A 128 0.65 17.75 19.56
C SER A 128 -0.28 18.24 20.67
N GLN A 129 0.26 18.48 21.87
CA GLN A 129 -0.45 19.10 22.99
C GLN A 129 -0.68 20.60 22.77
N VAL A 130 -1.00 21.05 21.56
CA VAL A 130 -1.41 22.43 21.33
C VAL A 130 -2.88 22.51 21.77
N PRO A 131 -3.22 23.30 22.82
CA PRO A 131 -4.59 23.44 23.27
C PRO A 131 -5.43 23.99 22.11
N GLN A 132 -6.46 23.25 21.69
CA GLN A 132 -7.50 23.78 20.83
C GLN A 132 -8.16 24.93 21.58
N LYS A 133 -7.86 26.18 21.18
CA LYS A 133 -8.65 27.33 21.61
C LYS A 133 -10.05 27.16 21.04
N VAL A 134 -10.98 26.80 21.93
CA VAL A 134 -12.43 26.85 21.72
C VAL A 134 -12.87 28.30 21.60
#